data_AF-A0A1V5D8Q1-F1
#
_entry.id   AF-A0A1V5D8Q1-F1
#
_cell.length_a   1.000
_cell.length_b   1.000
_cell.length_c   1.000
_cell.angle_alpha   90.00
_cell.angle_beta   90.00
_cell.angle_gamma   90.00
#
_symmetry.space_group_name_H-M   'P 1'
#
loop_
_entity.id
_entity.type
_entity.pdbx_description
1 polymer ?
#
loop_
_entity_poly.entity_id
_entity_poly.type
_entity_poly.pdbx_seq_one_letter_code
_entity_poly.pdbx_strand_id
1 'polypeptide(L)'
;MKRTSHVLAMIRDGAQKQVMRLLHRTMPTHGKRRCNDYLSLMYLMMLAGSEEHEVTTGLDDLSPLFIEQIHSINDTSQEMARESNPIATALASLFHAYRNAVELDEKARYGEDDRANHVVGFIERYQVKFENENTMEPVSAGRLLAALRRVGREFNLEFEYKKPAQLGRRISNDLDVIRDTGFDIDRQRNAHTKNFEYRIIKTNSL
;
A
#
# COMPACT_ATOMS: atom_id res chain seq x y z
N MET A 1 -24.31 20.18 24.92
CA MET A 1 -25.42 20.59 24.01
C MET A 1 -25.15 21.86 23.19
N LYS A 2 -24.33 22.83 23.65
CA LYS A 2 -24.06 24.07 22.87
C LYS A 2 -23.27 23.86 21.56
N ARG A 3 -22.26 22.98 21.55
CA ARG A 3 -21.39 22.75 20.36
C ARG A 3 -22.13 22.18 19.15
N THR A 4 -22.92 21.12 19.33
CA THR A 4 -23.68 20.51 18.21
C THR A 4 -24.69 21.48 17.61
N SER A 5 -25.38 22.28 18.43
CA SER A 5 -26.28 23.33 17.96
C SER A 5 -25.55 24.41 17.15
N HIS A 6 -24.35 24.78 17.58
CA HIS A 6 -23.51 25.77 16.89
C HIS A 6 -23.01 25.23 15.54
N VAL A 7 -22.55 23.97 15.49
CA VAL A 7 -22.16 23.31 14.23
C VAL A 7 -23.34 23.26 13.25
N LEU A 8 -24.55 22.94 13.71
CA LEU A 8 -25.73 22.92 12.84
C LEU A 8 -26.09 24.31 12.31
N ALA A 9 -25.91 25.36 13.11
CA ALA A 9 -26.08 26.74 12.65
C ALA A 9 -25.05 27.08 11.56
N MET A 10 -23.76 26.79 11.80
CA MET A 10 -22.70 26.98 10.79
C MET A 10 -22.97 26.22 9.49
N ILE A 11 -23.46 24.97 9.57
CA ILE A 11 -23.83 24.18 8.38
C ILE A 11 -24.96 24.86 7.61
N ARG A 12 -25.99 25.35 8.31
CA ARG A 12 -27.11 26.08 7.71
C ARG A 12 -26.63 27.35 6.99
N ASP A 13 -25.61 28.00 7.51
CA ASP A 13 -24.99 29.21 6.94
C ASP A 13 -24.00 28.89 5.80
N GLY A 14 -23.82 27.61 5.45
CA GLY A 14 -23.02 27.16 4.31
C GLY A 14 -21.54 26.89 4.62
N ALA A 15 -21.14 26.94 5.89
CA ALA A 15 -19.76 26.75 6.33
C ALA A 15 -19.17 25.40 5.88
N GLN A 16 -19.98 24.34 5.83
CA GLN A 16 -19.51 23.02 5.39
C GLN A 16 -18.98 23.05 3.95
N LYS A 17 -19.71 23.68 3.03
CA LYS A 17 -19.30 23.82 1.62
C LYS A 17 -18.09 24.74 1.46
N GLN A 18 -17.92 25.70 2.37
CA GLN A 18 -16.73 26.56 2.42
C GLN A 18 -15.50 25.76 2.87
N VAL A 19 -15.60 25.03 3.98
CA VAL A 19 -14.54 24.15 4.49
C VAL A 19 -14.14 23.09 3.47
N MET A 20 -15.10 22.46 2.77
CA MET A 20 -14.78 21.49 1.71
C MET A 20 -13.96 22.10 0.57
N ARG A 21 -14.25 23.36 0.20
CA ARG A 21 -13.46 24.08 -0.82
C ARG A 21 -12.05 24.39 -0.31
N LEU A 22 -11.91 24.77 0.96
CA LEU A 22 -10.60 24.96 1.59
C LEU A 22 -9.80 23.65 1.63
N LEU A 23 -10.40 22.54 2.07
CA LEU A 23 -9.78 21.21 2.04
C LEU A 23 -9.26 20.84 0.65
N HIS A 24 -10.04 21.10 -0.39
CA HIS A 24 -9.62 20.83 -1.78
C HIS A 24 -8.48 21.74 -2.26
N ARG A 25 -8.47 23.01 -1.86
CA ARG A 25 -7.45 23.98 -2.24
C ARG A 25 -6.13 23.72 -1.52
N THR A 26 -6.18 23.50 -0.21
CA THR A 26 -5.00 23.39 0.64
C THR A 26 -4.39 21.98 0.59
N MET A 27 -5.20 20.94 0.41
CA MET A 27 -4.74 19.54 0.37
C MET A 27 -5.21 18.81 -0.90
N PRO A 28 -4.70 19.19 -2.09
CA PRO A 28 -5.17 18.64 -3.36
C PRO A 28 -4.86 17.14 -3.52
N THR A 29 -3.77 16.64 -2.93
CA THR A 29 -3.32 15.23 -3.05
C THR A 29 -3.85 14.31 -1.96
N HIS A 30 -4.77 14.77 -1.12
CA HIS A 30 -5.31 13.98 -0.01
C HIS A 30 -5.97 12.67 -0.50
N GLY A 31 -5.44 11.53 -0.07
CA GLY A 31 -5.83 10.19 -0.55
C GLY A 31 -7.26 9.75 -0.20
N LYS A 32 -7.92 10.43 0.75
CA LYS A 32 -9.30 10.15 1.18
C LYS A 32 -10.27 11.26 0.79
N ARG A 33 -10.23 11.78 -0.46
CA ARG A 33 -11.19 12.78 -0.97
C ARG A 33 -12.66 12.42 -0.74
N ARG A 34 -13.01 11.12 -0.73
CA ARG A 34 -14.36 10.63 -0.40
C ARG A 34 -14.78 10.86 1.06
N CYS A 35 -13.82 11.17 1.93
CA CYS A 35 -14.02 11.48 3.34
C CYS A 35 -14.07 12.99 3.61
N ASN A 36 -14.05 13.85 2.57
CA ASN A 36 -14.08 15.30 2.77
C ASN A 36 -15.34 15.78 3.49
N ASP A 37 -16.47 15.09 3.34
CA ASP A 37 -17.68 15.38 4.12
C ASP A 37 -17.43 15.16 5.62
N TYR A 38 -16.83 14.03 5.97
CA TYR A 38 -16.45 13.72 7.35
C TYR A 38 -15.40 14.69 7.90
N LEU A 39 -14.35 14.99 7.14
CA LEU A 39 -13.31 15.93 7.54
C LEU A 39 -13.85 17.35 7.71
N SER A 40 -14.76 17.79 6.84
CA SER A 40 -15.40 19.09 6.98
C SER A 40 -16.20 19.17 8.27
N LEU A 41 -16.93 18.11 8.65
CA LEU A 41 -17.67 18.05 9.91
C LEU A 41 -16.73 18.01 11.12
N MET A 42 -15.64 17.26 11.04
CA MET A 42 -14.61 17.21 12.09
C MET A 42 -14.00 18.59 12.35
N TYR A 43 -13.71 19.32 11.27
CA TYR A 43 -13.19 20.69 11.36
C TYR A 43 -14.21 21.66 11.94
N LEU A 44 -15.48 21.62 11.49
CA LEU A 44 -16.54 22.47 12.05
C LEU A 44 -16.77 22.17 13.53
N MET A 45 -16.64 20.91 13.97
CA MET A 45 -16.71 20.55 15.39
C MET A 45 -15.54 21.11 16.20
N MET A 46 -14.34 21.16 15.61
CA MET A 46 -13.19 21.83 16.20
C MET A 46 -13.46 23.34 16.37
N LEU A 47 -13.88 24.02 15.29
CA LEU A 47 -14.18 25.45 15.30
C LEU A 47 -15.32 25.81 16.26
N ALA A 48 -16.37 25.00 16.35
CA ALA A 48 -17.47 25.25 17.29
C ALA A 48 -17.03 25.19 18.77
N GLY A 49 -15.81 24.72 19.05
CA GLY A 49 -15.20 24.76 20.36
C GLY A 49 -14.30 25.97 20.64
N SER A 50 -14.07 26.80 19.63
CA SER A 50 -13.17 27.96 19.61
C SER A 50 -13.90 29.28 19.84
N GLU A 51 -13.14 30.37 20.00
CA GLU A 51 -13.70 31.72 20.09
C GLU A 51 -14.19 32.22 18.71
N GLU A 52 -15.11 33.18 18.70
CA GLU A 52 -15.79 33.65 17.47
C GLU A 52 -14.81 34.21 16.42
N HIS A 53 -13.75 34.87 16.86
CA HIS A 53 -12.69 35.37 15.97
C HIS A 53 -11.88 34.24 15.32
N GLU A 54 -11.65 33.14 16.05
CA GLU A 54 -10.98 31.94 15.55
C GLU A 54 -11.90 31.15 14.60
N VAL A 55 -13.21 31.12 14.86
CA VAL A 55 -14.21 30.54 13.94
C VAL A 55 -14.17 31.27 12.61
N THR A 56 -14.19 32.60 12.64
CA THR A 56 -14.18 33.43 11.42
C THR A 56 -12.89 33.20 10.63
N THR A 57 -11.74 33.25 11.30
CA THR A 57 -10.43 33.01 10.68
C THR A 57 -10.33 31.59 10.12
N GLY A 58 -10.81 30.60 10.88
CA GLY A 58 -10.79 29.19 10.51
C GLY A 58 -11.70 28.84 9.33
N LEU A 59 -12.71 29.66 9.03
CA LEU A 59 -13.55 29.52 7.84
C LEU A 59 -12.94 30.15 6.58
N ASP A 60 -11.93 31.01 6.73
CA ASP A 60 -11.21 31.63 5.62
C ASP A 60 -9.92 30.88 5.27
N ASP A 61 -9.23 30.33 6.27
CA ASP A 61 -8.06 29.46 6.08
C ASP A 61 -8.07 28.28 7.05
N LEU A 62 -7.52 27.14 6.63
CA LEU A 62 -7.48 25.95 7.48
C LEU A 62 -6.47 26.13 8.61
N SER A 63 -6.90 25.82 9.83
CA SER A 63 -6.00 25.79 10.99
C SER A 63 -4.80 24.87 10.74
N PRO A 64 -3.55 25.35 10.97
CA PRO A 64 -2.35 24.52 10.85
C PRO A 64 -2.42 23.26 11.70
N LEU A 65 -2.99 23.34 12.90
CA LEU A 65 -3.19 22.20 13.80
C LEU A 65 -4.06 21.11 13.18
N PHE A 66 -5.09 21.51 12.43
CA PHE A 66 -5.97 20.56 11.76
C PHE A 66 -5.29 19.92 10.54
N ILE A 67 -4.47 20.69 9.82
CA ILE A 67 -3.65 20.19 8.72
C ILE A 67 -2.66 19.14 9.26
N GLU A 68 -1.94 19.43 10.34
CA GLU A 68 -1.04 18.48 11.01
C GLU A 68 -1.76 17.21 11.49
N GLN A 69 -2.96 17.34 12.07
CA GLN A 69 -3.77 16.17 12.47
C GLN A 69 -4.15 15.29 11.27
N ILE A 70 -4.51 15.89 10.14
CA ILE A 70 -4.82 15.12 8.91
C ILE A 70 -3.56 14.44 8.38
N HIS A 71 -2.41 15.12 8.39
CA HIS A 71 -1.15 14.51 8.01
C HIS A 71 -0.82 13.32 8.92
N SER A 72 -0.86 13.49 10.24
CA SER A 72 -0.64 12.41 11.20
C SER A 72 -1.60 11.22 11.00
N ILE A 73 -2.89 11.45 10.80
CA ILE A 73 -3.86 10.38 10.53
C ILE A 73 -3.55 9.65 9.22
N ASN A 74 -3.10 10.38 8.20
CA ASN A 74 -2.72 9.79 6.92
C ASN A 74 -1.42 9.02 7.03
N ASP A 75 -0.43 9.51 7.76
CA ASP A 75 0.84 8.85 8.00
C ASP A 75 0.61 7.56 8.78
N THR A 76 -0.15 7.58 9.88
CA THR A 76 -0.53 6.36 10.60
C THR A 76 -1.37 5.41 9.73
N SER A 77 -2.30 5.91 8.93
CA SER A 77 -3.07 5.06 8.00
C SER A 77 -2.18 4.43 6.92
N GLN A 78 -1.17 5.17 6.44
CA GLN A 78 -0.21 4.70 5.46
C GLN A 78 0.78 3.73 6.09
N GLU A 79 1.27 3.97 7.29
CA GLU A 79 2.09 3.03 8.08
C GLU A 79 1.34 1.73 8.33
N MET A 80 0.09 1.79 8.78
CA MET A 80 -0.76 0.60 8.92
C MET A 80 -1.00 -0.10 7.57
N ALA A 81 -1.16 0.66 6.47
CA ALA A 81 -1.32 0.08 5.13
C ALA A 81 -0.01 -0.49 4.56
N ARG A 82 1.15 0.06 4.94
CA ARG A 82 2.50 -0.42 4.63
C ARG A 82 2.76 -1.72 5.38
N GLU A 83 2.46 -1.77 6.67
CA GLU A 83 2.59 -2.97 7.52
C GLU A 83 1.59 -4.09 7.12
N SER A 84 0.45 -3.72 6.51
CA SER A 84 -0.63 -4.66 6.17
C SER A 84 -0.78 -4.94 4.67
N ASN A 85 0.12 -4.48 3.79
CA ASN A 85 -0.05 -4.70 2.35
C ASN A 85 0.08 -6.20 2.01
N PRO A 86 -1.00 -6.89 1.59
CA PRO A 86 -0.95 -8.34 1.41
C PRO A 86 -0.03 -8.78 0.27
N ILE A 87 0.13 -7.92 -0.74
CA ILE A 87 1.02 -8.18 -1.88
C ILE A 87 2.47 -8.07 -1.43
N ALA A 88 2.83 -7.03 -0.68
CA ALA A 88 4.16 -6.86 -0.14
C ALA A 88 4.54 -8.01 0.81
N THR A 89 3.64 -8.40 1.73
CA THR A 89 3.88 -9.52 2.65
C THR A 89 4.08 -10.84 1.91
N ALA A 90 3.23 -11.13 0.92
CA ALA A 90 3.38 -12.33 0.11
C ALA A 90 4.67 -12.31 -0.73
N LEU A 91 5.08 -11.15 -1.26
CA LEU A 91 6.37 -10.99 -1.94
C LEU A 91 7.54 -11.23 -0.98
N ALA A 92 7.50 -10.66 0.23
CA ALA A 92 8.53 -10.87 1.25
C ALA A 92 8.72 -12.34 1.58
N SER A 93 7.63 -13.08 1.80
CA SER A 93 7.69 -14.52 2.04
C SER A 93 8.21 -15.30 0.82
N LEU A 94 7.85 -14.90 -0.40
CA LEU A 94 8.34 -15.57 -1.62
C LEU A 94 9.85 -15.37 -1.82
N PHE A 95 10.35 -14.15 -1.63
CA PHE A 95 11.78 -13.84 -1.68
C PHE A 95 12.54 -14.55 -0.56
N HIS A 96 11.97 -14.60 0.65
CA HIS A 96 12.55 -15.33 1.76
C HIS A 96 12.67 -16.84 1.46
N ALA A 97 11.62 -17.45 0.89
CA ALA A 97 11.64 -18.86 0.49
C ALA A 97 12.70 -19.14 -0.58
N TYR A 98 12.90 -18.23 -1.53
CA TYR A 98 13.96 -18.36 -2.53
C TYR A 98 15.35 -18.27 -1.90
N ARG A 99 15.60 -17.26 -1.07
CA ARG A 99 16.89 -17.10 -0.37
C ARG A 99 17.22 -18.32 0.50
N ASN A 100 16.23 -18.84 1.23
CA ASN A 100 16.43 -20.06 2.02
C ASN A 100 16.80 -21.26 1.14
N ALA A 101 16.21 -21.39 -0.05
CA ALA A 101 16.57 -22.44 -0.99
C ALA A 101 18.01 -22.28 -1.52
N VAL A 102 18.45 -21.05 -1.81
CA VAL A 102 19.84 -20.76 -2.19
C VAL A 102 20.80 -21.10 -1.05
N GLU A 103 20.51 -20.66 0.18
CA GLU A 103 21.36 -20.96 1.36
C GLU A 103 21.47 -22.47 1.64
N LEU A 104 20.39 -23.23 1.44
CA LEU A 104 20.40 -24.68 1.61
C LEU A 104 21.23 -25.37 0.51
N ASP A 105 21.12 -24.93 -0.74
CA ASP A 105 21.95 -25.43 -1.84
C ASP A 105 23.44 -25.12 -1.61
N GLU A 106 23.75 -23.92 -1.10
CA GLU A 106 25.12 -23.55 -0.72
C GLU A 106 25.67 -24.43 0.41
N LYS A 107 24.88 -24.70 1.45
CA LYS A 107 25.29 -25.58 2.56
C LYS A 107 25.45 -27.03 2.09
N ALA A 108 24.56 -27.53 1.25
CA ALA A 108 24.63 -28.86 0.67
C ALA A 108 25.86 -29.04 -0.25
N ARG A 109 26.36 -27.96 -0.87
CA ARG A 109 27.58 -27.98 -1.68
C ARG A 109 28.84 -28.40 -0.90
N TYR A 110 28.85 -28.18 0.41
CA TYR A 110 29.96 -28.51 1.31
C TYR A 110 29.65 -29.70 2.25
N GLY A 111 28.47 -30.32 2.13
CA GLY A 111 28.06 -31.49 2.91
C GLY A 111 28.39 -32.82 2.22
N GLU A 112 28.43 -33.91 2.99
CA GLU A 112 28.64 -35.28 2.49
C GLU A 112 27.35 -35.93 1.93
N ASP A 113 26.18 -35.30 2.13
CA ASP A 113 24.88 -35.80 1.69
C ASP A 113 24.58 -35.49 0.22
N ASP A 114 23.74 -36.33 -0.40
CA ASP A 114 23.26 -36.19 -1.79
C ASP A 114 22.86 -34.74 -2.11
N ARG A 115 23.29 -34.25 -3.29
CA ARG A 115 22.99 -32.90 -3.80
C ARG A 115 21.48 -32.64 -3.86
N ALA A 116 20.90 -32.19 -2.76
CA ALA A 116 19.54 -31.68 -2.74
C ALA A 116 19.52 -30.37 -3.53
N ASN A 117 18.73 -30.32 -4.61
CA ASN A 117 18.57 -29.13 -5.45
C ASN A 117 17.34 -28.33 -4.98
N HIS A 118 17.47 -27.66 -3.84
CA HIS A 118 16.42 -26.85 -3.23
C HIS A 118 15.97 -25.70 -4.13
N VAL A 119 16.86 -25.06 -4.90
CA VAL A 119 16.47 -24.02 -5.88
C VAL A 119 15.59 -24.60 -6.99
N VAL A 120 15.89 -25.80 -7.47
CA VAL A 120 15.05 -26.49 -8.47
C VAL A 120 13.67 -26.80 -7.87
N GLY A 121 13.64 -27.34 -6.64
CA GLY A 121 12.39 -27.57 -5.93
C GLY A 121 11.57 -26.30 -5.70
N PHE A 122 12.22 -25.16 -5.44
CA PHE A 122 11.56 -23.86 -5.36
C PHE A 122 10.92 -23.47 -6.70
N ILE A 123 11.66 -23.57 -7.82
CA ILE A 123 11.17 -23.22 -9.15
C ILE A 123 9.98 -24.10 -9.54
N GLU A 124 10.04 -25.40 -9.26
CA GLU A 124 8.93 -26.33 -9.49
C GLU A 124 7.72 -26.01 -8.62
N ARG A 125 7.95 -25.61 -7.36
CA ARG A 125 6.88 -25.29 -6.41
C ARG A 125 6.19 -23.97 -6.77
N TYR A 126 6.93 -22.89 -7.01
CA TYR A 126 6.31 -21.56 -7.21
C TYR A 126 6.18 -21.15 -8.67
N GLN A 127 6.80 -21.89 -9.60
CA GLN A 127 6.73 -21.63 -11.04
C GLN A 127 7.20 -20.21 -11.40
N VAL A 128 8.18 -19.70 -10.65
CA VAL A 128 8.85 -18.40 -10.86
C VAL A 128 10.36 -18.59 -10.76
N LYS A 129 11.10 -17.67 -11.37
CA LYS A 129 12.56 -17.69 -11.41
C LYS A 129 13.11 -16.35 -10.94
N PHE A 130 14.36 -16.37 -10.52
CA PHE A 130 15.07 -15.22 -9.97
C PHE A 130 16.40 -15.07 -10.72
N GLU A 131 16.73 -13.83 -11.06
CA GLU A 131 18.05 -13.46 -11.60
C GLU A 131 19.11 -13.53 -10.49
N ASN A 132 18.72 -13.16 -9.26
CA ASN A 132 19.51 -13.22 -8.03
C ASN A 132 18.55 -13.17 -6.82
N GLU A 133 19.07 -13.28 -5.60
CA GLU A 133 18.28 -13.27 -4.35
C GLU A 133 17.33 -12.08 -4.19
N ASN A 134 17.64 -10.94 -4.83
CA ASN A 134 16.88 -9.70 -4.72
C ASN A 134 16.12 -9.33 -6.00
N THR A 135 16.18 -10.13 -7.06
CA THR A 135 15.57 -9.80 -8.35
C THR A 135 14.87 -10.99 -8.97
N MET A 136 13.56 -10.87 -9.18
CA MET A 136 12.79 -11.84 -9.95
C MET A 136 12.96 -11.61 -11.46
N GLU A 137 13.02 -12.70 -12.22
CA GLU A 137 12.85 -12.63 -13.68
C GLU A 137 11.45 -12.08 -14.01
N PRO A 138 11.28 -11.36 -15.15
CA PRO A 138 9.98 -10.88 -15.59
C PRO A 138 8.93 -12.00 -15.62
N VAL A 139 7.80 -11.78 -14.94
CA VAL A 139 6.77 -12.80 -14.78
C VAL A 139 5.39 -12.27 -15.19
N SER A 140 4.60 -13.10 -15.88
CA SER A 140 3.21 -12.76 -16.21
C SER A 140 2.34 -12.61 -14.95
N ALA A 141 1.29 -11.78 -15.03
CA ALA A 141 0.33 -11.62 -13.93
C ALA A 141 -0.25 -12.96 -13.42
N GLY A 142 -0.47 -13.92 -14.32
CA GLY A 142 -1.03 -15.23 -13.96
C GLY A 142 -0.08 -16.09 -13.14
N ARG A 143 1.19 -16.16 -13.56
CA ARG A 143 2.24 -16.89 -12.82
C ARG A 143 2.55 -16.22 -11.49
N LEU A 144 2.65 -14.90 -11.46
CA LEU A 144 2.85 -14.13 -10.22
C LEU A 144 1.71 -14.40 -9.24
N LEU A 145 0.45 -14.35 -9.70
CA LEU A 145 -0.69 -14.64 -8.86
C LEU A 145 -0.65 -16.07 -8.29
N ALA A 146 -0.30 -17.06 -9.13
CA ALA A 146 -0.21 -18.45 -8.68
C ALA A 146 0.87 -18.64 -7.59
N ALA A 147 2.04 -18.01 -7.77
CA ALA A 147 3.12 -18.02 -6.78
C ALA A 147 2.69 -17.36 -5.46
N LEU A 148 2.13 -16.14 -5.52
CA LEU A 148 1.69 -15.41 -4.32
C LEU A 148 0.54 -16.10 -3.59
N ARG A 149 -0.38 -16.77 -4.29
CA ARG A 149 -1.43 -17.58 -3.65
C ARG A 149 -0.88 -18.86 -3.02
N ARG A 150 0.21 -19.41 -3.55
CA ARG A 150 0.83 -20.61 -3.00
C ARG A 150 1.59 -20.25 -1.72
N VAL A 151 2.42 -19.22 -1.77
CA VAL A 151 3.13 -18.72 -0.57
C VAL A 151 2.13 -18.22 0.48
N GLY A 152 1.07 -17.51 0.09
CA GLY A 152 0.04 -17.08 1.03
C GLY A 152 -0.65 -18.23 1.77
N ARG A 153 -0.88 -19.38 1.11
CA ARG A 153 -1.41 -20.58 1.77
C ARG A 153 -0.39 -21.26 2.67
N GLU A 154 0.86 -21.33 2.25
CA GLU A 154 1.95 -21.99 2.98
C GLU A 154 2.33 -21.25 4.26
N PHE A 155 2.30 -19.92 4.23
CA PHE A 155 2.64 -19.05 5.36
C PHE A 155 1.42 -18.47 6.08
N ASN A 156 0.20 -18.95 5.77
CA ASN A 156 -1.06 -18.50 6.35
C ASN A 156 -1.26 -16.96 6.29
N LEU A 157 -0.97 -16.36 5.13
CA LEU A 157 -1.12 -14.94 4.85
C LEU A 157 -2.49 -14.63 4.26
N GLU A 158 -3.03 -13.45 4.56
CA GLU A 158 -4.29 -12.95 4.01
C GLU A 158 -4.14 -12.49 2.54
N PHE A 159 -3.97 -13.43 1.61
CA PHE A 159 -3.83 -13.15 0.17
C PHE A 159 -4.99 -13.72 -0.65
N GLU A 160 -6.07 -12.94 -0.82
CA GLU A 160 -7.35 -13.42 -1.37
C GLU A 160 -7.60 -13.13 -2.85
N TYR A 161 -6.61 -12.59 -3.58
CA TYR A 161 -6.80 -12.24 -5.00
C TYR A 161 -7.08 -13.48 -5.85
N LYS A 162 -8.14 -13.44 -6.67
CA LYS A 162 -8.59 -14.59 -7.47
C LYS A 162 -8.21 -14.50 -8.95
N LYS A 163 -8.15 -13.28 -9.49
CA LYS A 163 -7.92 -13.05 -10.93
C LYS A 163 -6.64 -12.24 -11.18
N PRO A 164 -5.86 -12.56 -12.23
CA PRO A 164 -4.65 -11.81 -12.58
C PRO A 164 -4.90 -10.31 -12.81
N ALA A 165 -6.05 -9.96 -13.39
CA ALA A 165 -6.45 -8.57 -13.59
C ALA A 165 -6.68 -7.80 -12.27
N GLN A 166 -7.19 -8.48 -11.23
CA GLN A 166 -7.36 -7.86 -9.90
C GLN A 166 -6.00 -7.56 -9.28
N LEU A 167 -5.07 -8.51 -9.35
CA LEU A 167 -3.70 -8.34 -8.88
C LEU A 167 -3.02 -7.18 -9.61
N GLY A 168 -3.07 -7.16 -10.95
CA GLY A 168 -2.45 -6.10 -11.75
C GLY A 168 -3.02 -4.71 -11.44
N ARG A 169 -4.34 -4.61 -11.23
CA ARG A 169 -4.98 -3.34 -10.82
C ARG A 169 -4.51 -2.91 -9.43
N ARG A 170 -4.41 -3.84 -8.47
CA ARG A 170 -3.99 -3.53 -7.11
C ARG A 170 -2.52 -3.12 -7.04
N ILE A 171 -1.63 -3.84 -7.72
CA ILE A 171 -0.21 -3.46 -7.88
C ILE A 171 -0.09 -2.05 -8.44
N SER A 172 -0.90 -1.70 -9.45
CA SER A 172 -0.87 -0.36 -10.06
C SER A 172 -1.34 0.74 -9.11
N ASN A 173 -2.33 0.45 -8.26
CA ASN A 173 -2.89 1.41 -7.32
C ASN A 173 -2.01 1.60 -6.08
N ASP A 174 -1.31 0.54 -5.65
CA ASP A 174 -0.57 0.50 -4.40
C ASP A 174 0.95 0.56 -4.65
N LEU A 175 1.38 0.99 -5.85
CA LEU A 175 2.77 0.92 -6.28
C LEU A 175 3.72 1.67 -5.33
N ASP A 176 3.33 2.86 -4.87
CA ASP A 176 4.11 3.65 -3.92
C ASP A 176 4.18 2.97 -2.55
N VAL A 177 3.07 2.39 -2.08
CA VAL A 177 3.02 1.65 -0.81
C VAL A 177 3.91 0.41 -0.86
N ILE A 178 3.89 -0.32 -1.98
CA ILE A 178 4.72 -1.50 -2.20
C ILE A 178 6.21 -1.09 -2.26
N ARG A 179 6.53 0.05 -2.89
CA ARG A 179 7.89 0.59 -2.89
C ARG A 179 8.38 0.93 -1.48
N ASP A 180 7.54 1.58 -0.68
CA ASP A 180 7.87 1.90 0.71
C ASP A 180 8.14 0.65 1.57
N THR A 181 7.55 -0.49 1.21
CA THR A 181 7.82 -1.80 1.86
C THR A 181 9.07 -2.52 1.35
N GLY A 182 9.85 -1.89 0.45
CA GLY A 182 11.10 -2.45 -0.07
C GLY A 182 10.97 -3.24 -1.36
N PHE A 183 9.93 -3.00 -2.15
CA PHE A 183 9.75 -3.65 -3.45
C PHE A 183 9.53 -2.65 -4.57
N ASP A 184 10.44 -2.58 -5.52
CA ASP A 184 10.21 -1.87 -6.77
C ASP A 184 9.62 -2.82 -7.82
N ILE A 185 8.51 -2.42 -8.42
CA ILE A 185 7.79 -3.21 -9.41
C ILE A 185 7.72 -2.43 -10.72
N ASP A 186 8.43 -2.92 -11.73
CA ASP A 186 8.30 -2.43 -13.09
C ASP A 186 7.29 -3.28 -13.85
N ARG A 187 6.29 -2.62 -14.45
CA ARG A 187 5.23 -3.26 -15.23
C ARG A 187 5.44 -2.95 -16.70
N GLN A 188 5.97 -3.93 -17.43
CA GLN A 188 6.23 -3.81 -18.85
C GLN A 188 5.14 -4.51 -19.65
N ARG A 189 4.73 -3.90 -20.76
CA ARG A 189 3.83 -4.56 -21.71
C ARG A 189 4.67 -5.35 -22.70
N ASN A 190 4.50 -6.67 -22.72
CA ASN A 190 5.15 -7.52 -23.70
C ASN A 190 4.56 -7.22 -25.09
N ALA A 191 5.43 -6.77 -26.00
CA ALA A 191 5.04 -6.35 -27.35
C ALA A 191 4.42 -7.48 -28.19
N HIS A 192 4.83 -8.73 -27.96
CA HIS A 192 4.39 -9.89 -28.72
C HIS A 192 3.09 -10.48 -28.18
N THR A 193 3.00 -10.69 -26.87
CA THR A 193 1.82 -11.33 -26.25
C THR A 193 0.72 -10.33 -25.87
N LYS A 194 1.01 -9.03 -25.95
CA LYS A 194 0.17 -7.91 -25.48
C LYS A 194 -0.18 -7.98 -23.99
N ASN A 195 0.40 -8.90 -23.24
CA ASN A 195 0.21 -9.09 -21.81
C ASN A 195 1.19 -8.24 -21.00
N PHE A 196 0.86 -7.98 -19.74
CA PHE A 196 1.78 -7.34 -18.81
C PHE A 196 2.67 -8.37 -18.12
N GLU A 197 3.96 -8.06 -18.09
CA GLU A 197 4.98 -8.72 -17.29
C GLU A 197 5.42 -7.78 -16.17
N TYR A 198 5.76 -8.39 -15.05
CA TYR A 198 6.14 -7.70 -13.82
C TYR A 198 7.58 -8.10 -13.51
N ARG A 199 8.46 -7.12 -13.48
CA ARG A 199 9.81 -7.27 -12.94
C ARG A 199 9.79 -6.74 -11.51
N ILE A 200 10.19 -7.57 -10.55
CA ILE A 200 10.09 -7.25 -9.13
C ILE A 200 11.48 -7.30 -8.53
N ILE A 201 11.88 -6.19 -7.93
CA ILE A 201 13.18 -6.01 -7.29
C ILE A 201 12.93 -5.75 -5.82
N LYS A 202 13.53 -6.56 -4.94
CA LYS A 202 13.60 -6.27 -3.53
C LYS A 202 14.71 -5.25 -3.31
N THR A 203 14.32 -4.03 -2.99
CA THR A 203 15.25 -2.99 -2.56
C THR A 203 15.49 -3.21 -1.08
N ASN A 204 16.75 -3.30 -0.64
CA ASN A 204 17.07 -3.38 0.78
C ASN A 204 16.51 -2.15 1.49
N SER A 205 15.33 -2.27 2.07
CA SER A 205 14.91 -1.37 3.14
C SER A 205 15.84 -1.67 4.31
N LEU A 206 16.57 -0.64 4.73
CA LEU A 206 17.50 -0.61 5.86
C LEU A 206 17.03 -1.43 7.07
#